data_AF-A0A2W7QWH4-F1
#
_entry.id   AF-A0A2W7QWH4-F1
#
_cell.length_a   1.000
_cell.length_b   1.000
_cell.length_c   1.000
_cell.angle_alpha   90.00
_cell.angle_beta   90.00
_cell.angle_gamma   90.00
#
_symmetry.space_group_name_H-M   'P 1'
#
loop_
_entity.id
_entity.type
_entity.pdbx_description
1 polymer ?
#
loop_
_entity_poly.entity_id
_entity_poly.type
_entity_poly.pdbx_seq_one_letter_code
_entity_poly.pdbx_strand_id
1 'polypeptide(L)'
;MNSFELENNTMKVNYEQKAKKNIVKGELGYGIMWLFLSLLIEMLIYFEGVKESYYHILAFILLIPAVYKFVIAIKKYRNIIDEKM
;
A
#
# COMPACT_ATOMS: atom_id res chain seq x y z
N MET A 1 -32.88 21.84 8.52
CA MET A 1 -32.08 20.86 7.77
C MET A 1 -33.05 19.80 7.30
N ASN A 2 -33.34 19.76 6.00
CA ASN A 2 -34.43 18.94 5.46
C ASN A 2 -33.90 17.55 5.08
N SER A 3 -34.79 16.55 4.98
CA SER A 3 -34.43 15.14 4.71
C SER A 3 -33.49 14.98 3.50
N PHE A 4 -33.69 15.78 2.46
CA PHE A 4 -32.86 15.79 1.25
C PHE A 4 -31.41 16.27 1.48
N GLU A 5 -31.20 17.23 2.39
CA GLU A 5 -29.86 17.69 2.77
C GLU A 5 -29.13 16.65 3.63
N LEU A 6 -29.89 15.93 4.46
CA LEU A 6 -29.37 14.85 5.29
C LEU A 6 -28.92 13.65 4.44
N GLU A 7 -29.70 13.30 3.42
CA GLU A 7 -29.40 12.23 2.45
C GLU A 7 -28.18 12.59 1.57
N ASN A 8 -28.09 13.84 1.09
CA ASN A 8 -26.93 14.29 0.33
C ASN A 8 -25.64 14.29 1.16
N ASN A 9 -25.70 14.75 2.41
CA ASN A 9 -24.54 14.76 3.28
C ASN A 9 -24.08 13.34 3.64
N THR A 10 -25.01 12.43 3.93
CA THR A 10 -24.67 11.02 4.22
C THR A 10 -24.08 10.30 3.00
N MET A 11 -24.58 10.57 1.79
CA MET A 11 -23.96 10.06 0.56
C MET A 11 -22.53 10.59 0.38
N LYS A 12 -22.29 11.90 0.51
CA LYS A 12 -20.94 12.48 0.38
C LYS A 12 -19.94 11.88 1.35
N VAL A 13 -20.32 11.74 2.62
CA VAL A 13 -19.48 11.13 3.66
C VAL A 13 -19.13 9.68 3.31
N ASN A 14 -20.08 8.90 2.79
CA ASN A 14 -19.84 7.52 2.34
C ASN A 14 -18.86 7.45 1.16
N TYR A 15 -18.96 8.36 0.19
CA TYR A 15 -18.02 8.42 -0.94
C TYR A 15 -16.60 8.79 -0.49
N GLU A 16 -16.46 9.76 0.41
CA GLU A 16 -15.15 10.14 0.96
C GLU A 16 -14.50 9.00 1.72
N GLN A 17 -15.25 8.28 2.55
CA GLN A 17 -14.74 7.10 3.26
C GLN A 17 -14.32 5.99 2.30
N LYS A 18 -15.09 5.76 1.23
CA LYS A 18 -14.76 4.76 0.20
C LYS A 18 -13.50 5.16 -0.57
N ALA A 19 -13.35 6.44 -0.91
CA ALA A 19 -12.16 6.97 -1.56
C ALA A 19 -10.92 6.80 -0.66
N LYS A 20 -11.00 7.19 0.62
CA LYS A 20 -9.90 7.01 1.59
C LYS A 20 -9.47 5.54 1.71
N LYS A 21 -10.42 4.61 1.76
CA LYS A 21 -10.11 3.16 1.77
C LYS A 21 -9.43 2.68 0.49
N ASN A 22 -9.85 3.17 -0.68
CA ASN A 22 -9.21 2.81 -1.95
C ASN A 22 -7.77 3.33 -2.04
N ILE A 23 -7.49 4.54 -1.52
CA ILE A 23 -6.13 5.08 -1.45
C ILE A 23 -5.23 4.17 -0.62
N VAL A 24 -5.70 3.72 0.56
CA VAL A 24 -4.92 2.79 1.40
C VAL A 24 -4.66 1.47 0.69
N LYS A 25 -5.65 0.89 0.02
CA LYS A 25 -5.47 -0.33 -0.78
C LYS A 25 -4.47 -0.13 -1.92
N GLY A 26 -4.46 1.04 -2.55
CA GLY A 26 -3.47 1.40 -3.57
C GLY A 26 -2.05 1.42 -3.03
N GLU A 27 -1.83 2.02 -1.86
CA GLU A 27 -0.51 2.04 -1.20
C GLU A 27 -0.06 0.63 -0.79
N LEU A 28 -0.98 -0.20 -0.27
CA LEU A 28 -0.68 -1.61 0.04
C LEU A 28 -0.32 -2.41 -1.21
N GLY A 29 -1.10 -2.28 -2.30
CA GLY A 29 -0.83 -2.96 -3.56
C GLY A 29 0.52 -2.56 -4.15
N TYR A 30 0.87 -1.28 -4.06
CA TYR A 30 2.18 -0.78 -4.49
C TYR A 30 3.32 -1.33 -3.62
N GLY A 31 3.13 -1.44 -2.30
CA GLY A 31 4.09 -2.11 -1.41
C GLY A 31 4.30 -3.59 -1.76
N ILE A 32 3.21 -4.32 -2.04
CA ILE A 32 3.24 -5.72 -2.47
C ILE A 32 3.98 -5.88 -3.80
N MET A 33 3.77 -4.96 -4.76
CA MET A 33 4.49 -4.96 -6.04
C MET A 33 6.01 -4.89 -5.85
N TRP A 34 6.51 -4.00 -4.99
CA TRP A 34 7.95 -3.90 -4.71
C TRP A 34 8.50 -5.14 -4.00
N LEU A 35 7.74 -5.70 -3.06
CA LEU A 35 8.08 -6.97 -2.41
C LEU A 35 8.19 -8.10 -3.43
N PHE A 36 7.22 -8.19 -4.35
CA PHE A 36 7.21 -9.17 -5.42
C PHE A 36 8.44 -9.01 -6.34
N LEU A 37 8.78 -7.78 -6.74
CA LEU A 37 9.97 -7.51 -7.56
C LEU A 37 11.27 -7.92 -6.86
N SER A 38 11.40 -7.64 -5.57
CA SER A 38 12.56 -8.07 -4.76
C SER A 38 12.68 -9.59 -4.74
N LEU A 39 11.57 -10.31 -4.47
CA LEU A 39 11.54 -11.78 -4.46
C LEU A 39 11.79 -12.40 -5.84
N LEU A 40 11.28 -11.77 -6.91
CA LEU A 40 11.49 -12.23 -8.28
C LEU A 40 12.97 -12.17 -8.65
N ILE A 41 13.66 -11.09 -8.29
CA ILE A 41 15.09 -10.93 -8.52
C ILE A 41 15.87 -11.99 -7.74
N GLU A 42 15.58 -12.19 -6.45
CA GLU A 42 16.19 -13.27 -5.65
C GLU A 42 16.00 -14.64 -6.31
N MET A 43 14.77 -14.99 -6.70
CA MET A 43 14.51 -16.27 -7.36
C MET A 43 15.30 -16.42 -8.66
N LEU A 44 15.36 -15.38 -9.51
CA LEU A 44 16.11 -15.45 -10.77
C LEU A 44 17.61 -15.69 -10.53
N ILE A 45 18.22 -15.02 -9.56
CA ILE A 45 19.63 -15.22 -9.20
C ILE A 45 19.87 -16.67 -8.76
N TYR A 46 18.99 -17.22 -7.92
CA TYR A 46 19.09 -18.60 -7.45
C TYR A 46 18.92 -19.62 -8.59
N PHE A 47 18.00 -19.39 -9.53
CA PHE A 47 17.79 -20.28 -10.68
C PHE A 47 18.94 -20.23 -11.69
N GLU A 48 19.53 -19.06 -11.93
CA GLU A 48 20.66 -18.90 -12.85
C GLU A 48 22.01 -19.28 -12.22
N GLY A 49 22.05 -19.54 -10.90
CA GLY A 49 23.27 -19.91 -10.19
C GLY A 49 24.30 -18.76 -10.12
N VAL A 50 23.84 -17.52 -10.28
CA VAL A 50 24.66 -16.32 -10.25
C VAL A 50 25.14 -16.08 -8.83
N LYS A 51 26.46 -16.15 -8.60
CA LYS A 51 27.08 -15.99 -7.27
C LYS A 51 27.40 -14.55 -6.91
N GLU A 52 27.02 -13.61 -7.76
CA GLU A 52 27.42 -12.22 -7.64
C GLU A 52 26.58 -11.52 -6.56
N SER A 53 27.25 -11.11 -5.48
CA SER A 53 26.61 -10.57 -4.28
C SER A 53 25.90 -9.24 -4.48
N TYR A 54 26.19 -8.51 -5.56
CA TYR A 54 25.54 -7.22 -5.82
C TYR A 54 24.06 -7.35 -6.15
N TYR A 55 23.61 -8.50 -6.71
CA TYR A 55 22.21 -8.70 -6.98
C TYR A 55 21.37 -8.88 -5.71
N HIS A 56 21.92 -9.50 -4.67
CA HIS A 56 21.30 -9.57 -3.34
C HIS A 56 21.17 -8.17 -2.71
N ILE A 57 22.19 -7.33 -2.88
CA ILE A 57 22.13 -5.91 -2.44
C ILE A 57 21.02 -5.17 -3.19
N LEU A 58 20.89 -5.40 -4.50
CA LEU A 58 19.84 -4.78 -5.32
C LEU A 58 18.44 -5.23 -4.87
N ALA A 59 18.26 -6.53 -4.60
CA ALA A 59 17.02 -7.06 -4.05
C ALA A 59 16.68 -6.46 -2.68
N PHE A 60 17.69 -6.25 -1.83
CA PHE A 60 17.52 -5.61 -0.53
C PHE A 60 17.11 -4.13 -0.65
N ILE A 61 17.71 -3.37 -1.57
CA ILE A 61 17.33 -1.98 -1.84
C ILE A 61 15.87 -1.87 -2.27
N LEU A 62 15.36 -2.86 -3.03
CA LEU A 62 13.96 -2.91 -3.46
C LEU A 62 12.96 -3.16 -2.31
N LEU A 63 13.42 -3.64 -1.15
CA LEU A 63 12.56 -3.77 0.03
C LEU A 63 12.29 -2.41 0.69
N ILE A 64 13.16 -1.42 0.52
CA ILE A 64 13.01 -0.09 1.11
C ILE A 64 11.68 0.57 0.68
N PRO A 65 11.37 0.71 -0.62
CA PRO A 65 10.09 1.28 -1.04
C PRO A 65 8.90 0.41 -0.61
N ALA A 66 9.04 -0.91 -0.54
CA ALA A 66 7.99 -1.80 -0.05
C ALA A 66 7.62 -1.48 1.41
N VAL A 67 8.62 -1.47 2.30
CA VAL A 67 8.43 -1.15 3.73
C VAL A 67 7.87 0.25 3.92
N TYR A 68 8.42 1.25 3.22
CA TYR A 68 7.94 2.63 3.29
C TYR A 68 6.45 2.73 2.96
N LYS A 69 6.00 2.02 1.92
CA LYS A 69 4.60 2.02 1.47
C LYS A 69 3.68 1.30 2.45
N PHE A 70 4.12 0.19 3.06
CA PHE A 70 3.37 -0.46 4.13
C PHE A 70 3.21 0.43 5.35
N VAL A 71 4.26 1.12 5.79
CA VAL A 71 4.19 2.05 6.92
C VAL A 71 3.20 3.19 6.64
N ILE A 72 3.24 3.79 5.44
CA ILE A 72 2.28 4.82 5.04
C ILE A 72 0.86 4.28 5.00
N ALA A 73 0.66 3.10 4.42
CA ALA A 73 -0.66 2.49 4.34
C ALA A 73 -1.25 2.22 5.73
N ILE A 74 -0.44 1.71 6.67
CA ILE A 74 -0.84 1.49 8.06
C ILE A 74 -1.19 2.82 8.74
N LYS A 75 -0.37 3.86 8.57
CA LYS A 75 -0.63 5.19 9.14
C LYS A 75 -1.94 5.79 8.61
N LYS A 76 -2.17 5.70 7.29
CA LYS A 76 -3.41 6.17 6.65
C LYS A 76 -4.61 5.33 7.10
N TYR A 77 -4.45 4.02 7.26
CA TYR A 77 -5.51 3.14 7.75
C TYR A 77 -5.92 3.48 9.18
N ARG A 78 -4.95 3.73 10.07
CA ARG A 78 -5.21 4.14 11.46
C ARG A 78 -5.99 5.45 11.52
N ASN A 79 -5.59 6.46 10.73
CA ASN A 79 -6.31 7.74 10.65
C ASN A 79 -7.77 7.57 10.21
N ILE A 80 -8.07 6.63 9.30
CA ILE A 80 -9.45 6.34 8.88
C ILE A 80 -10.28 5.70 10.01
N ILE A 81 -9.66 4.92 10.87
CA ILE A 81 -10.32 4.33 12.05
C ILE A 81 -10.56 5.41 13.11
N ASP A 82 -9.56 6.25 13.37
CA ASP A 82 -9.64 7.33 14.36
C ASP A 82 -10.70 8.38 13.96
N GLU A 83 -10.86 8.70 12.67
CA GLU A 83 -11.94 9.57 12.16
C GLU A 83 -13.34 8.94 12.27
N LYS A 84 -13.44 7.64 12.56
CA LYS A 84 -14.70 6.89 12.62
C LYS A 84 -15.20 6.69 14.07
N MET A 85 -14.35 6.97 15.07
CA MET A 85 -14.69 7.01 16.49
C MET A 85 -15.11 8.43 16.90
#